data_AF-A0A3E2JPS2-F1
#
_entry.id   AF-A0A3E2JPS2-F1
#
_cell.length_a   1.000
_cell.length_b   1.000
_cell.length_c   1.000
_cell.angle_alpha   90.00
_cell.angle_beta   90.00
_cell.angle_gamma   90.00
#
_symmetry.space_group_name_H-M   'P 1'
#
loop_
_entity.id
_entity.type
_entity.pdbx_description
1 polymer ?
#
loop_
_entity_poly.entity_id
_entity_poly.type
_entity_poly.pdbx_seq_one_letter_code
_entity_poly.pdbx_strand_id
1 'polypeptide(L)'
;MEKKEWYFEYEIQNNRPGLLGDISSLLGMLSINIVTINGVDQGRRGLLLLTKDSRNIERFESILRTMDTIKLIKLREPKLRDRLAVRHGRYIQRDADDKKTFRFVRNELGLLVDFMAELFKQEGHKLIGIRGMPRVGKTESIVAASVCANKRWLFVSSTLLKQTIRSQLIEDEYSEDNLFILDGIVSTRRANERHWQLVREIMRLNSVKVVEHPDVFVQNTEYTMDDFDYIIELRNNPDEEITYEVVEQNNQFSSSDFGSFDF
;
A
#
# COMPACT_ATOMS: atom_id res chain seq x y z
N MET A 1 22.00 8.54 -21.77
CA MET A 1 20.53 8.46 -21.70
C MET A 1 20.15 7.55 -20.55
N GLU A 2 19.32 8.06 -19.66
CA GLU A 2 18.77 7.32 -18.52
C GLU A 2 17.86 6.18 -19.02
N LYS A 3 17.83 5.05 -18.31
CA LYS A 3 16.95 3.94 -18.68
C LYS A 3 15.52 4.27 -18.22
N LYS A 4 14.53 4.08 -19.09
CA LYS A 4 13.13 4.35 -18.81
C LYS A 4 12.34 3.05 -18.68
N GLU A 5 11.54 2.95 -17.62
CA GLU A 5 10.66 1.82 -17.36
C GLU A 5 9.33 1.95 -18.11
N TRP A 6 8.82 0.84 -18.63
CA TRP A 6 7.54 0.76 -19.36
C TRP A 6 6.74 -0.45 -18.87
N TYR A 7 5.42 -0.31 -18.83
CA TYR A 7 4.49 -1.40 -18.61
C TYR A 7 3.86 -1.84 -19.93
N PHE A 8 3.97 -3.13 -20.21
CA PHE A 8 3.34 -3.78 -21.34
C PHE A 8 2.38 -4.87 -20.83
N GLU A 9 1.13 -4.82 -21.29
CA GLU A 9 0.11 -5.81 -20.98
C GLU A 9 -0.59 -6.25 -22.26
N TYR A 10 -0.76 -7.56 -22.41
CA TYR A 10 -1.52 -8.15 -23.50
C TYR A 10 -2.40 -9.30 -23.02
N GLU A 11 -3.47 -9.51 -23.77
CA GLU A 11 -4.39 -10.63 -23.63
C GLU A 11 -4.14 -11.64 -24.74
N ILE A 12 -3.99 -12.91 -24.37
CA ILE A 12 -3.77 -14.01 -25.31
C ILE A 12 -5.11 -14.31 -26.00
N GLN A 13 -5.17 -14.07 -27.31
CA GLN A 13 -6.35 -14.42 -28.12
C GLN A 13 -6.25 -15.87 -28.59
N ASN A 14 -5.07 -16.26 -29.09
CA ASN A 14 -4.80 -17.61 -29.57
C ASN A 14 -3.61 -18.19 -28.79
N ASN A 15 -3.90 -19.14 -27.90
CA ASN A 15 -2.89 -19.74 -27.03
C ASN A 15 -2.04 -20.77 -27.78
N ARG A 16 -1.08 -20.27 -28.58
CA ARG A 16 -0.09 -21.10 -29.27
C ARG A 16 1.14 -21.34 -28.39
N PRO A 17 1.69 -22.56 -28.33
CA PRO A 17 3.01 -22.80 -27.76
C PRO A 17 4.05 -21.86 -28.39
N GLY A 18 4.91 -21.25 -27.58
CA GLY A 18 5.98 -20.38 -28.04
C GLY A 18 5.65 -18.88 -28.13
N LEU A 19 4.39 -18.45 -27.97
CA LEU A 19 4.00 -17.04 -28.07
C LEU A 19 4.84 -16.09 -27.19
N LEU A 20 5.11 -16.49 -25.95
CA LEU A 20 5.96 -15.71 -25.05
C LEU A 20 7.41 -15.64 -25.54
N GLY A 21 7.90 -16.72 -26.16
CA GLY A 21 9.23 -16.76 -26.78
C GLY A 21 9.33 -15.78 -27.94
N ASP A 22 8.31 -15.71 -28.79
CA ASP A 22 8.26 -14.77 -29.90
C ASP A 22 8.32 -13.31 -29.42
N ILE A 23 7.50 -12.96 -28.42
CA ILE A 23 7.48 -11.61 -27.84
C ILE A 23 8.81 -11.30 -27.16
N SER A 24 9.38 -12.24 -26.40
CA SER A 24 10.68 -12.07 -25.75
C SER A 24 11.81 -11.87 -26.78
N SER A 25 11.75 -12.57 -27.90
CA SER A 25 12.73 -12.45 -28.99
C SER A 25 12.63 -11.08 -29.66
N LEU A 26 11.41 -10.60 -29.92
CA LEU A 26 11.17 -9.26 -30.47
C LEU A 26 11.68 -8.15 -29.54
N LEU A 27 11.42 -8.27 -28.23
CA LEU A 27 11.95 -7.34 -27.23
C LEU A 27 13.49 -7.33 -27.24
N GLY A 28 14.12 -8.51 -27.30
CA GLY A 28 15.57 -8.65 -27.41
C GLY A 28 16.13 -7.97 -28.67
N MET A 29 15.51 -8.17 -29.84
CA MET A 29 15.91 -7.54 -31.10
C MET A 29 15.83 -6.01 -31.05
N LEU A 30 14.85 -5.48 -30.32
CA LEU A 30 14.68 -4.04 -30.12
C LEU A 30 15.51 -3.48 -28.95
N SER A 31 16.39 -4.29 -28.35
CA SER A 31 17.19 -3.91 -27.18
C SER A 31 16.34 -3.42 -26.00
N ILE A 32 15.17 -4.03 -25.80
CA ILE A 32 14.27 -3.78 -24.68
C ILE A 32 14.43 -4.93 -23.69
N ASN A 33 14.82 -4.63 -22.46
CA ASN A 33 15.00 -5.64 -21.43
C ASN A 33 13.69 -5.92 -20.71
N ILE A 34 13.45 -7.18 -20.37
CA ILE A 34 12.38 -7.58 -19.44
C ILE A 34 12.95 -7.50 -18.02
N VAL A 35 12.38 -6.65 -17.19
CA VAL A 35 12.70 -6.57 -15.75
C VAL A 35 11.94 -7.66 -15.00
N THR A 36 10.65 -7.80 -15.28
CA THR A 36 9.79 -8.81 -14.66
C THR A 36 8.63 -9.15 -15.59
N ILE A 37 8.14 -10.38 -15.51
CA ILE A 37 6.98 -10.85 -16.26
C ILE A 37 6.13 -11.77 -15.38
N ASN A 38 4.80 -11.65 -15.47
CA ASN A 38 3.87 -12.57 -14.82
C ASN A 38 2.50 -12.60 -15.52
N GLY A 39 1.69 -13.62 -15.23
CA GLY A 39 0.25 -13.57 -15.53
C GLY A 39 -0.41 -12.60 -14.56
N VAL A 40 -1.19 -11.62 -15.04
CA VAL A 40 -1.80 -10.58 -14.17
C VAL A 40 -3.31 -10.75 -14.01
N ASP A 41 -3.91 -11.56 -14.88
CA ASP A 41 -5.32 -11.96 -14.90
C ASP A 41 -5.46 -13.22 -15.77
N GLN A 42 -6.65 -13.83 -15.81
CA GLN A 42 -6.92 -14.97 -16.70
C GLN A 42 -6.64 -14.60 -18.17
N GLY A 43 -5.73 -15.33 -18.80
CA GLY A 43 -5.34 -15.08 -20.19
C GLY A 43 -4.54 -13.80 -20.44
N ARG A 44 -4.19 -13.03 -19.40
CA ARG A 44 -3.43 -11.78 -19.52
C ARG A 44 -2.05 -11.88 -18.92
N ARG A 45 -1.07 -11.28 -19.61
CA ARG A 45 0.31 -11.20 -19.14
C ARG A 45 0.74 -9.74 -19.06
N GLY A 46 1.42 -9.42 -17.96
CA GLY A 46 2.02 -8.12 -17.72
C GLY A 46 3.54 -8.23 -17.67
N LEU A 47 4.23 -7.26 -18.26
CA LEU A 47 5.67 -7.16 -18.31
C LEU A 47 6.09 -5.75 -17.86
N LEU A 48 7.11 -5.70 -17.01
CA LEU A 48 7.90 -4.50 -16.80
C LEU A 48 9.09 -4.54 -17.74
N LEU A 49 9.22 -3.50 -18.55
CA LEU A 49 10.21 -3.36 -19.59
C LEU A 49 11.15 -2.20 -19.26
N LEU A 50 12.39 -2.29 -19.73
CA LEU A 50 13.41 -1.27 -19.53
C LEU A 50 14.17 -1.01 -20.82
N THR A 51 14.15 0.24 -21.29
CA THR A 51 14.84 0.66 -22.51
C THR A 51 15.59 1.98 -22.31
N LYS A 52 16.66 2.22 -23.06
CA LYS A 52 17.35 3.53 -23.12
C LYS A 52 16.74 4.47 -24.17
N ASP A 53 15.96 3.94 -25.10
CA ASP A 53 15.36 4.68 -26.22
C ASP A 53 13.86 4.37 -26.31
N SER A 54 13.03 5.39 -26.13
CA SER A 54 11.57 5.26 -26.21
C SER A 54 11.08 4.93 -27.62
N ARG A 55 11.85 5.25 -28.67
CA ARG A 55 11.50 4.90 -30.06
C ARG A 55 11.44 3.38 -30.27
N ASN A 56 12.17 2.61 -29.45
CA ASN A 56 12.09 1.15 -29.50
C ASN A 56 10.71 0.65 -29.03
N ILE A 57 10.07 1.37 -28.11
CA ILE A 57 8.71 1.06 -27.65
C ILE A 57 7.70 1.35 -28.75
N GLU A 58 7.83 2.47 -29.46
CA GLU A 58 6.95 2.81 -30.60
C GLU A 58 7.05 1.76 -31.73
N ARG A 59 8.27 1.30 -32.04
CA ARG A 59 8.51 0.21 -33.00
C ARG A 59 7.90 -1.09 -32.51
N PHE A 60 8.11 -1.42 -31.24
CA PHE A 60 7.52 -2.59 -30.62
C PHE A 60 5.98 -2.57 -30.73
N GLU A 61 5.35 -1.45 -30.37
CA GLU A 61 3.91 -1.26 -30.48
C GLU A 61 3.39 -1.46 -31.91
N SER A 62 4.08 -0.89 -32.89
CA SER A 62 3.72 -0.99 -34.30
C SER A 62 3.69 -2.45 -34.77
N ILE A 63 4.66 -3.27 -34.31
CA ILE A 63 4.74 -4.70 -34.63
C ILE A 63 3.68 -5.49 -33.87
N LEU A 64 3.43 -5.18 -32.59
CA LEU A 64 2.39 -5.87 -31.81
C LEU A 64 0.99 -5.68 -32.41
N ARG A 65 0.71 -4.50 -32.98
CA ARG A 65 -0.59 -4.20 -33.62
C ARG A 65 -0.87 -5.03 -34.87
N THR A 66 0.16 -5.64 -35.47
CA THR A 66 -0.01 -6.55 -36.62
C THR A 66 -0.11 -8.02 -36.20
N MET A 67 -0.10 -8.34 -34.90
CA MET A 67 -0.22 -9.71 -34.40
C MET A 67 -1.67 -10.06 -34.07
N ASP A 68 -2.22 -11.09 -34.71
CA ASP A 68 -3.58 -11.57 -34.44
C ASP A 68 -3.68 -12.51 -33.23
N THR A 69 -2.54 -12.94 -32.68
CA THR A 69 -2.47 -13.91 -31.56
C THR A 69 -2.67 -13.27 -30.20
N ILE A 70 -2.50 -11.96 -30.11
CA ILE A 70 -2.59 -11.18 -28.88
C ILE A 70 -3.39 -9.91 -29.12
N LYS A 71 -4.01 -9.41 -28.04
CA LYS A 71 -4.61 -8.08 -28.00
C LYS A 71 -3.78 -7.22 -27.07
N LEU A 72 -3.25 -6.11 -27.59
CA LEU A 72 -2.56 -5.12 -26.76
C LEU A 72 -3.57 -4.44 -25.82
N ILE A 73 -3.33 -4.53 -24.51
CA ILE A 73 -4.19 -3.93 -23.48
C ILE A 73 -3.60 -2.62 -22.99
N LYS A 74 -2.30 -2.59 -22.65
CA LYS A 74 -1.59 -1.38 -22.22
C LYS A 74 -0.15 -1.39 -22.71
N LEU A 75 0.33 -0.23 -23.15
CA LEU A 75 1.74 0.07 -23.35
C LEU A 75 1.98 1.52 -22.95
N ARG A 76 2.51 1.75 -21.74
CA ARG A 76 2.68 3.09 -21.16
C ARG A 76 3.66 3.06 -20.00
N GLU A 77 3.98 4.22 -19.43
CA GLU A 77 4.72 4.27 -18.17
C GLU A 77 3.97 3.50 -17.06
N PRO A 78 4.71 2.70 -16.25
CA PRO A 78 4.13 1.86 -15.21
C PRO A 78 3.59 2.71 -14.07
N LYS A 79 2.35 2.42 -13.68
CA LYS A 79 1.80 2.87 -12.39
C LYS A 79 2.20 1.87 -11.30
N LEU A 80 2.09 2.29 -10.03
CA LEU A 80 2.31 1.43 -8.87
C LEU A 80 1.59 0.07 -8.99
N ARG A 81 0.31 0.10 -9.40
CA ARG A 81 -0.50 -1.11 -9.58
C ARG A 81 0.03 -2.03 -10.65
N ASP A 82 0.58 -1.47 -11.73
CA ASP A 82 1.14 -2.25 -12.82
C ASP A 82 2.38 -3.02 -12.32
N ARG A 83 3.25 -2.36 -11.55
CA ARG A 83 4.41 -3.00 -10.92
C ARG A 83 4.01 -4.14 -9.98
N LEU A 84 3.03 -3.89 -9.11
CA LEU A 84 2.57 -4.88 -8.13
C LEU A 84 1.83 -6.04 -8.79
N ALA A 85 1.03 -5.77 -9.82
CA ALA A 85 0.33 -6.82 -10.55
C ALA A 85 1.31 -7.79 -11.20
N VAL A 86 2.39 -7.28 -11.81
CA VAL A 86 3.44 -8.12 -12.39
C VAL A 86 4.23 -8.86 -11.30
N ARG A 87 4.55 -8.22 -10.18
CA ARG A 87 5.31 -8.87 -9.11
C ARG A 87 4.53 -10.03 -8.46
N HIS A 88 3.24 -9.86 -8.22
CA HIS A 88 2.43 -10.84 -7.47
C HIS A 88 1.50 -11.69 -8.35
N GLY A 89 1.41 -11.40 -9.63
CA GLY A 89 0.63 -12.17 -10.61
C GLY A 89 -0.89 -11.95 -10.54
N ARG A 90 -1.35 -10.82 -10.00
CA ARG A 90 -2.78 -10.46 -9.93
C ARG A 90 -3.00 -8.97 -9.69
N TYR A 91 -4.12 -8.45 -10.16
CA TYR A 91 -4.51 -7.06 -9.87
C TYR A 91 -4.96 -6.86 -8.43
N ILE A 92 -4.52 -5.74 -7.83
CA ILE A 92 -5.10 -5.24 -6.57
C ILE A 92 -6.47 -4.65 -6.87
N GLN A 93 -7.47 -5.09 -6.11
CA GLN A 93 -8.84 -4.59 -6.18
C GLN A 93 -8.93 -3.17 -5.59
N ARG A 94 -9.64 -2.29 -6.29
CA ARG A 94 -10.01 -0.97 -5.79
C ARG A 94 -11.50 -0.92 -5.57
N ASP A 95 -11.92 -0.06 -4.66
CA ASP A 95 -13.31 0.35 -4.60
C ASP A 95 -13.73 0.98 -5.95
N ALA A 96 -14.96 0.68 -6.38
CA ALA A 96 -15.52 1.23 -7.62
C ALA A 96 -15.81 2.73 -7.46
N ASP A 97 -16.21 3.14 -6.25
CA ASP A 97 -16.66 4.49 -5.95
C ASP A 97 -15.53 5.35 -5.36
N ASP A 98 -14.55 4.72 -4.70
CA ASP A 98 -13.41 5.41 -4.08
C ASP A 98 -12.03 4.99 -4.62
N LYS A 99 -11.43 5.86 -5.45
CA LYS A 99 -10.14 5.60 -6.11
C LYS A 99 -8.94 5.57 -5.16
N LYS A 100 -9.04 6.12 -3.94
CA LYS A 100 -7.98 6.07 -2.91
C LYS A 100 -8.09 4.84 -2.01
N THR A 101 -9.18 4.07 -2.09
CA THR A 101 -9.39 2.87 -1.27
C THR A 101 -8.93 1.59 -1.96
N PHE A 102 -8.06 0.84 -1.28
CA PHE A 102 -7.48 -0.43 -1.73
C PHE A 102 -7.81 -1.53 -0.74
N ARG A 103 -8.36 -2.64 -1.25
CA ARG A 103 -8.80 -3.76 -0.43
C ARG A 103 -7.86 -4.94 -0.57
N PHE A 104 -7.49 -5.52 0.56
CA PHE A 104 -6.66 -6.71 0.67
C PHE A 104 -7.30 -7.68 1.63
N VAL A 105 -7.10 -8.97 1.37
CA VAL A 105 -7.46 -10.03 2.32
C VAL A 105 -6.23 -10.55 3.07
N ARG A 106 -6.42 -11.17 4.23
CA ARG A 106 -5.31 -11.60 5.10
C ARG A 106 -4.32 -12.57 4.43
N ASN A 107 -4.78 -13.38 3.48
CA ASN A 107 -3.88 -14.26 2.70
C ASN A 107 -3.05 -13.49 1.64
N GLU A 108 -3.26 -12.18 1.50
CA GLU A 108 -2.53 -11.24 0.64
C GLU A 108 -1.57 -10.34 1.42
N LEU A 109 -1.27 -10.65 2.69
CA LEU A 109 -0.38 -9.83 3.53
C LEU A 109 0.96 -9.50 2.85
N GLY A 110 1.56 -10.44 2.12
CA GLY A 110 2.80 -10.18 1.37
C GLY A 110 2.63 -9.13 0.26
N LEU A 111 1.49 -9.15 -0.45
CA LEU A 111 1.15 -8.15 -1.47
C LEU A 111 0.84 -6.79 -0.83
N LEU A 112 0.17 -6.77 0.33
CA LEU A 112 -0.07 -5.55 1.10
C LEU A 112 1.26 -4.93 1.57
N VAL A 113 2.17 -5.73 2.11
CA VAL A 113 3.50 -5.27 2.55
C VAL A 113 4.27 -4.63 1.40
N ASP A 114 4.31 -5.29 0.24
CA ASP A 114 4.95 -4.74 -0.95
C ASP A 114 4.28 -3.44 -1.44
N PHE A 115 2.95 -3.38 -1.41
CA PHE A 115 2.19 -2.18 -1.77
C PHE A 115 2.54 -1.00 -0.86
N MET A 116 2.49 -1.20 0.45
CA MET A 116 2.82 -0.16 1.42
C MET A 116 4.30 0.24 1.36
N ALA A 117 5.21 -0.71 1.17
CA ALA A 117 6.64 -0.41 1.05
C ALA A 117 6.92 0.53 -0.14
N GLU A 118 6.21 0.37 -1.26
CA GLU A 118 6.32 1.28 -2.39
C GLU A 118 5.65 2.65 -2.12
N LEU A 119 4.58 2.72 -1.34
CA LEU A 119 4.02 3.99 -0.88
C LEU A 119 4.99 4.73 0.05
N PHE A 120 5.67 4.01 0.94
CA PHE A 120 6.59 4.59 1.94
C PHE A 120 7.88 5.15 1.32
N LYS A 121 8.23 4.70 0.11
CA LYS A 121 9.35 5.24 -0.67
C LYS A 121 9.00 6.53 -1.41
N GLN A 122 7.73 6.92 -1.49
CA GLN A 122 7.35 8.17 -2.11
C GLN A 122 7.85 9.35 -1.27
N GLU A 123 8.36 10.38 -1.94
CA GLU A 123 8.81 11.60 -1.27
C GLU A 123 7.64 12.50 -0.91
N GLY A 124 7.82 13.24 0.19
CA GLY A 124 6.91 14.26 0.66
C GLY A 124 5.77 13.76 1.55
N HIS A 125 4.82 14.66 1.80
CA HIS A 125 3.69 14.40 2.67
C HIS A 125 2.78 13.32 2.07
N LYS A 126 2.63 12.22 2.82
CA LYS A 126 1.66 11.16 2.52
C LYS A 126 0.89 10.78 3.77
N LEU A 127 -0.43 10.89 3.71
CA LEU A 127 -1.32 10.46 4.78
C LEU A 127 -2.05 9.18 4.35
N ILE A 128 -1.72 8.08 5.01
CA ILE A 128 -2.22 6.73 4.68
C ILE A 128 -3.08 6.25 5.84
N GLY A 129 -4.32 5.88 5.57
CA GLY A 129 -5.22 5.28 6.55
C GLY A 129 -5.22 3.77 6.39
N ILE A 130 -5.19 3.03 7.49
CA ILE A 130 -5.37 1.58 7.47
C ILE A 130 -6.55 1.16 8.35
N ARG A 131 -7.50 0.48 7.70
CA ARG A 131 -8.73 -0.07 8.26
C ARG A 131 -8.65 -1.59 8.28
N GLY A 132 -9.47 -2.20 9.13
CA GLY A 132 -9.54 -3.64 9.31
C GLY A 132 -9.90 -4.02 10.74
N MET A 133 -10.47 -5.22 10.88
CA MET A 133 -10.83 -5.77 12.19
C MET A 133 -9.60 -5.90 13.11
N PRO A 134 -9.79 -5.96 14.44
CA PRO A 134 -8.70 -6.22 15.37
C PRO A 134 -7.93 -7.51 15.01
N ARG A 135 -6.59 -7.49 15.17
CA ARG A 135 -5.69 -8.65 14.97
C ARG A 135 -5.64 -9.22 13.54
N VAL A 136 -6.14 -8.49 12.53
CA VAL A 136 -6.05 -8.91 11.12
C VAL A 136 -4.63 -8.77 10.53
N GLY A 137 -3.73 -8.05 11.23
CA GLY A 137 -2.33 -7.87 10.84
C GLY A 137 -1.96 -6.44 10.41
N LYS A 138 -2.77 -5.42 10.77
CA LYS A 138 -2.54 -4.02 10.37
C LYS A 138 -1.16 -3.53 10.80
N THR A 139 -0.89 -3.54 12.11
CA THR A 139 0.35 -3.00 12.65
C THR A 139 1.57 -3.80 12.19
N GLU A 140 1.48 -5.13 12.15
CA GLU A 140 2.54 -6.01 11.65
C GLU A 140 2.86 -5.73 10.19
N SER A 141 1.84 -5.49 9.36
CA SER A 141 2.03 -5.15 7.95
C SER A 141 2.70 -3.78 7.78
N ILE A 142 2.36 -2.78 8.59
CA ILE A 142 3.02 -1.46 8.58
C ILE A 142 4.49 -1.61 8.90
N VAL A 143 4.83 -2.31 9.99
CA VAL A 143 6.22 -2.52 10.41
C VAL A 143 7.01 -3.28 9.35
N ALA A 144 6.46 -4.37 8.80
CA ALA A 144 7.11 -5.14 7.74
C ALA A 144 7.36 -4.28 6.49
N ALA A 145 6.40 -3.44 6.09
CA ALA A 145 6.54 -2.52 4.97
C ALA A 145 7.57 -1.42 5.24
N SER A 146 7.66 -0.89 6.46
CA SER A 146 8.71 0.07 6.84
C SER A 146 10.10 -0.52 6.71
N VAL A 147 10.29 -1.78 7.14
CA VAL A 147 11.55 -2.52 6.95
C VAL A 147 11.86 -2.71 5.46
N CYS A 148 10.90 -3.17 4.66
CA CYS A 148 11.07 -3.35 3.22
C CYS A 148 11.36 -2.02 2.47
N ALA A 149 10.86 -0.90 2.97
CA ALA A 149 11.11 0.42 2.42
C ALA A 149 12.42 1.05 2.93
N ASN A 150 13.12 0.41 3.87
CA ASN A 150 14.27 0.97 4.58
C ASN A 150 13.96 2.33 5.22
N LYS A 151 12.75 2.46 5.79
CA LYS A 151 12.28 3.67 6.49
C LYS A 151 12.29 3.42 7.98
N ARG A 152 12.88 4.33 8.76
CA ARG A 152 12.81 4.29 10.22
C ARG A 152 11.39 4.65 10.64
N TRP A 153 10.73 3.81 11.43
CA TRP A 153 9.35 4.05 11.89
C TRP A 153 9.30 4.47 13.36
N LEU A 154 8.36 5.34 13.69
CA LEU A 154 8.14 5.86 15.04
C LEU A 154 6.67 5.71 15.41
N PHE A 155 6.40 4.99 16.50
CA PHE A 155 5.06 4.93 17.08
C PHE A 155 4.78 6.19 17.89
N VAL A 156 3.85 7.00 17.42
CA VAL A 156 3.34 8.19 18.12
C VAL A 156 2.19 7.76 19.04
N SER A 157 1.31 6.91 18.52
CA SER A 157 0.30 6.17 19.27
C SER A 157 0.16 4.75 18.71
N SER A 158 0.05 3.72 19.56
CA SER A 158 -0.10 2.31 19.11
C SER A 158 -0.54 1.38 20.23
N THR A 159 -1.29 0.33 19.89
CA THR A 159 -1.64 -0.77 20.81
C THR A 159 -0.55 -1.83 20.99
N LEU A 160 0.44 -1.97 20.08
CA LEU A 160 1.38 -3.11 20.07
C LEU A 160 2.42 -3.10 21.21
N LEU A 161 2.82 -1.92 21.69
CA LEU A 161 3.90 -1.77 22.68
C LEU A 161 3.37 -1.09 23.95
N LYS A 162 2.65 -1.83 24.81
CA LYS A 162 2.09 -1.30 26.07
C LYS A 162 1.16 -0.09 25.92
N GLN A 163 0.50 0.08 24.77
CA GLN A 163 -0.35 1.26 24.50
C GLN A 163 0.45 2.58 24.59
N THR A 164 1.54 2.69 23.82
CA THR A 164 2.39 3.90 23.76
C THR A 164 1.60 5.11 23.33
N ILE A 165 1.74 6.21 24.08
CA ILE A 165 1.33 7.57 23.69
C ILE A 165 2.51 8.48 23.94
N ARG A 166 3.01 9.11 22.88
CA ARG A 166 4.11 10.08 22.98
C ARG A 166 3.55 11.49 23.06
N SER A 167 4.13 12.31 23.93
CA SER A 167 3.79 13.74 24.04
C SER A 167 4.88 14.66 23.48
N GLN A 168 6.02 14.11 23.06
CA GLN A 168 7.12 14.82 22.40
C GLN A 168 8.00 13.85 21.60
N LEU A 169 8.68 14.38 20.59
CA LEU A 169 9.78 13.73 19.89
C LEU A 169 11.11 14.40 20.30
N ILE A 170 12.22 13.67 20.19
CA ILE A 170 13.55 14.31 20.27
C ILE A 170 13.91 14.90 18.91
N GLU A 171 14.86 15.84 18.87
CA GLU A 171 15.18 16.62 17.66
C GLU A 171 15.47 15.75 16.43
N ASP A 172 16.30 14.71 16.59
CA ASP A 172 16.66 13.77 15.51
C ASP A 172 15.49 12.92 14.98
N GLU A 173 14.34 12.91 15.67
CA GLU A 173 13.16 12.18 15.23
C GLU A 173 12.28 13.02 14.28
N TYR A 174 12.45 14.34 14.23
CA TYR A 174 11.76 15.24 13.30
C TYR A 174 12.38 15.18 11.89
N SER A 175 12.54 13.99 11.35
CA SER A 175 13.09 13.76 10.01
C SER A 175 11.99 13.40 9.01
N GLU A 176 12.10 13.94 7.79
CA GLU A 176 11.24 13.61 6.65
C GLU A 176 11.42 12.16 6.20
N ASP A 177 12.57 11.55 6.53
CA ASP A 177 12.86 10.14 6.25
C ASP A 177 12.22 9.18 7.23
N ASN A 178 11.66 9.69 8.33
CA ASN A 178 10.94 8.86 9.29
C ASN A 178 9.48 8.67 8.87
N LEU A 179 8.96 7.48 9.15
CA LEU A 179 7.55 7.15 9.04
C LEU A 179 6.89 7.24 10.41
N PHE A 180 5.80 7.97 10.51
CA PHE A 180 5.08 8.16 11.78
C PHE A 180 3.81 7.31 11.81
N ILE A 181 3.65 6.52 12.87
CA ILE A 181 2.50 5.63 13.05
C ILE A 181 1.62 6.16 14.17
N LEU A 182 0.34 6.36 13.84
CA LEU A 182 -0.71 6.84 14.73
C LEU A 182 -1.82 5.80 14.80
N ASP A 183 -2.51 5.74 15.94
CA ASP A 183 -3.73 4.96 16.11
C ASP A 183 -4.84 5.88 16.64
N GLY A 184 -5.88 6.08 15.84
CA GLY A 184 -7.01 6.97 16.16
C GLY A 184 -7.74 6.57 17.44
N ILE A 185 -7.81 5.28 17.76
CA ILE A 185 -8.47 4.79 18.99
C ILE A 185 -7.62 5.12 20.21
N VAL A 186 -6.31 4.87 20.13
CA VAL A 186 -5.39 5.09 21.26
C VAL A 186 -5.21 6.58 21.54
N SER A 187 -5.09 7.39 20.49
CA SER A 187 -5.03 8.85 20.62
C SER A 187 -6.29 9.40 21.27
N THR A 188 -7.49 8.97 20.87
CA THR A 188 -8.73 9.53 21.43
C THR A 188 -8.94 9.20 22.91
N ARG A 189 -8.65 7.95 23.34
CA ARG A 189 -9.01 7.50 24.69
C ARG A 189 -8.08 7.99 25.81
N ARG A 190 -6.84 8.35 25.49
CA ARG A 190 -5.78 8.54 26.49
C ARG A 190 -4.83 9.70 26.19
N ALA A 191 -5.02 10.43 25.10
CA ALA A 191 -4.19 11.59 24.80
C ALA A 191 -4.47 12.74 25.76
N ASN A 192 -3.39 13.38 26.20
CA ASN A 192 -3.42 14.72 26.77
C ASN A 192 -3.24 15.76 25.66
N GLU A 193 -3.42 17.05 25.99
CA GLU A 193 -3.25 18.15 25.04
C GLU A 193 -1.85 18.16 24.39
N ARG A 194 -0.81 17.76 25.13
CA ARG A 194 0.57 17.67 24.61
C ARG A 194 0.71 16.61 23.51
N HIS A 195 0.02 15.47 23.61
CA HIS A 195 -0.02 14.49 22.54
C HIS A 195 -0.68 15.09 21.28
N TRP A 196 -1.81 15.78 21.43
CA TRP A 196 -2.46 16.42 20.28
C TRP A 196 -1.62 17.53 19.66
N GLN A 197 -0.86 18.27 20.47
CA GLN A 197 0.14 19.19 19.96
C GLN A 197 1.20 18.46 19.13
N LEU A 198 1.74 17.35 19.63
CA LEU A 198 2.69 16.54 18.87
C LEU A 198 2.08 16.01 17.56
N VAL A 199 0.84 15.54 17.58
CA VAL A 199 0.15 15.09 16.36
C VAL A 199 0.09 16.22 15.34
N ARG A 200 -0.31 17.44 15.74
CA ARG A 200 -0.33 18.60 14.85
C ARG A 200 1.04 18.97 14.30
N GLU A 201 2.11 18.83 15.09
CA GLU A 201 3.48 19.02 14.61
C GLU A 201 3.86 17.97 13.56
N ILE A 202 3.60 16.70 13.83
CA ILE A 202 3.92 15.59 12.92
C ILE A 202 3.16 15.72 11.61
N MET A 203 1.88 16.10 11.66
CA MET A 203 1.06 16.25 10.47
C MET A 203 1.57 17.37 9.54
N ARG A 204 2.35 18.33 10.05
CA ARG A 204 2.98 19.40 9.23
C ARG A 204 4.31 18.99 8.59
N LEU A 205 4.93 17.89 9.04
CA LEU A 205 6.19 17.42 8.46
C LEU A 205 5.97 16.94 7.02
N ASN A 206 6.96 17.03 6.17
CA ASN A 206 6.87 16.53 4.79
C ASN A 206 7.27 15.04 4.69
N SER A 207 6.62 14.22 5.51
CA SER A 207 6.92 12.78 5.70
C SER A 207 5.71 11.88 5.45
N VAL A 208 5.93 10.56 5.49
CA VAL A 208 4.85 9.57 5.45
C VAL A 208 4.26 9.37 6.86
N LYS A 209 2.93 9.42 6.96
CA LYS A 209 2.17 9.09 8.16
C LYS A 209 1.21 7.96 7.85
N VAL A 210 1.13 7.02 8.78
CA VAL A 210 0.15 5.93 8.73
C VAL A 210 -0.76 6.04 9.96
N VAL A 211 -2.06 6.15 9.72
CA VAL A 211 -3.08 6.22 10.78
C VAL A 211 -3.88 4.93 10.76
N GLU A 212 -3.74 4.13 11.82
CA GLU A 212 -4.69 3.05 12.10
C GLU A 212 -6.00 3.64 12.62
N HIS A 213 -7.12 3.04 12.23
CA HIS A 213 -8.46 3.50 12.60
C HIS A 213 -8.71 4.96 12.16
N PRO A 214 -8.53 5.28 10.86
CA PRO A 214 -8.69 6.65 10.35
C PRO A 214 -10.08 7.21 10.62
N ASP A 215 -11.12 6.36 10.64
CA ASP A 215 -12.49 6.75 10.96
C ASP A 215 -12.62 7.41 12.35
N VAL A 216 -11.90 6.89 13.34
CA VAL A 216 -11.91 7.43 14.71
C VAL A 216 -11.02 8.67 14.79
N PHE A 217 -9.92 8.70 14.03
CA PHE A 217 -9.02 9.85 13.99
C PHE A 217 -9.72 11.11 13.47
N VAL A 218 -10.47 11.02 12.37
CA VAL A 218 -11.17 12.17 11.76
C VAL A 218 -12.33 12.70 12.61
N GLN A 219 -12.95 11.85 13.44
CA GLN A 219 -14.00 12.28 14.37
C GLN A 219 -13.48 13.20 15.48
N ASN A 220 -12.19 13.13 15.79
CA ASN A 220 -11.58 13.78 16.94
C ASN A 220 -10.53 14.83 16.55
N THR A 221 -10.41 15.14 15.26
CA THR A 221 -9.43 16.08 14.72
C THR A 221 -10.06 16.98 13.67
N GLU A 222 -9.31 17.98 13.21
CA GLU A 222 -9.70 18.84 12.09
C GLU A 222 -9.63 18.15 10.71
N TYR A 223 -9.11 16.92 10.65
CA TYR A 223 -8.95 16.17 9.41
C TYR A 223 -10.22 15.43 9.03
N THR A 224 -10.36 15.18 7.74
CA THR A 224 -11.44 14.44 7.11
C THR A 224 -10.89 13.21 6.39
N MET A 225 -11.77 12.28 6.01
CA MET A 225 -11.36 11.14 5.18
C MET A 225 -10.80 11.58 3.82
N ASP A 226 -11.08 12.81 3.37
CA ASP A 226 -10.57 13.38 2.11
C ASP A 226 -9.13 13.86 2.17
N ASP A 227 -8.60 14.09 3.36
CA ASP A 227 -7.19 14.45 3.55
C ASP A 227 -6.25 13.24 3.38
N PHE A 228 -6.79 12.02 3.37
CA PHE A 228 -6.01 10.80 3.16
C PHE A 228 -5.72 10.57 1.68
N ASP A 229 -4.43 10.48 1.33
CA ASP A 229 -3.97 10.12 0.00
C ASP A 229 -4.37 8.67 -0.37
N TYR A 230 -4.35 7.77 0.63
CA TYR A 230 -4.64 6.36 0.48
C TYR A 230 -5.40 5.82 1.69
N ILE A 231 -6.41 5.00 1.44
CA ILE A 231 -7.07 4.18 2.45
C ILE A 231 -6.84 2.71 2.10
N ILE A 232 -6.35 1.94 3.06
CA ILE A 232 -6.07 0.52 2.93
C ILE A 232 -7.06 -0.22 3.82
N GLU A 233 -7.77 -1.18 3.26
CA GLU A 233 -8.66 -2.07 4.00
C GLU A 233 -8.07 -3.47 4.01
N LEU A 234 -7.73 -3.95 5.20
CA LEU A 234 -7.27 -5.31 5.43
C LEU A 234 -8.40 -6.14 6.06
N ARG A 235 -8.89 -7.12 5.30
CA ARG A 235 -10.03 -7.97 5.65
C ARG A 235 -9.62 -9.42 5.87
N ASN A 236 -10.41 -10.19 6.62
CA ASN A 236 -10.22 -11.64 6.73
C ASN A 236 -10.71 -12.37 5.47
N ASN A 237 -11.80 -11.89 4.87
CA ASN A 237 -12.38 -12.41 3.63
C ASN A 237 -12.90 -11.24 2.77
N PRO A 238 -13.12 -11.42 1.45
CA PRO A 238 -13.46 -10.32 0.55
C PRO A 238 -14.74 -9.56 0.94
N ASP A 239 -15.71 -10.27 1.49
CA ASP A 239 -17.04 -9.76 1.83
C ASP A 239 -17.14 -9.19 3.25
N GLU A 240 -16.04 -9.19 4.02
CA GLU A 240 -16.03 -8.68 5.39
C GLU A 240 -16.27 -7.17 5.40
N GLU A 241 -17.31 -6.76 6.13
CA GLU A 241 -17.56 -5.36 6.45
C GLU A 241 -16.74 -4.94 7.67
N ILE A 242 -15.96 -3.87 7.51
CA ILE A 242 -15.16 -3.32 8.59
C ILE A 242 -16.05 -2.40 9.43
N THR A 243 -16.51 -2.90 10.57
CA THR A 243 -17.32 -2.14 11.53
C THR A 243 -16.53 -1.91 12.82
N TYR A 244 -16.59 -0.69 13.35
CA TYR A 244 -15.83 -0.28 14.53
C TYR A 244 -16.66 -0.19 15.81
N GLU A 245 -17.96 -0.43 15.73
CA GLU A 245 -18.91 -0.38 16.86
C GLU A 245 -18.53 -1.34 18.01
N VAL A 246 -17.85 -2.44 17.69
CA VAL A 246 -17.50 -3.49 18.67
C VAL A 246 -16.25 -3.15 19.50
N VAL A 247 -15.41 -2.20 19.06
CA VAL A 247 -14.15 -1.85 19.77
C VAL A 247 -14.41 -0.91 20.95
N GLU A 248 -15.55 -0.21 20.97
CA GLU A 248 -16.02 0.54 22.14
C GLU A 248 -16.48 -0.38 23.27
N GLN A 249 -17.19 -1.47 22.96
CA GLN A 249 -17.73 -2.38 23.97
C GLN A 249 -16.69 -3.37 24.52
N ASN A 250 -15.87 -4.01 23.68
CA ASN A 250 -15.00 -5.09 24.14
C ASN A 250 -13.81 -4.65 25.01
N ASN A 251 -13.37 -3.40 24.91
CA ASN A 251 -12.29 -2.88 25.76
C ASN A 251 -12.79 -2.29 27.09
N GLN A 252 -14.10 -1.99 27.24
CA GLN A 252 -14.69 -1.70 28.56
C GLN A 252 -14.65 -2.95 29.46
N PHE A 253 -14.81 -4.15 28.89
CA PHE A 253 -14.70 -5.41 29.64
C PHE A 253 -13.26 -5.76 30.06
N SER A 254 -12.23 -5.26 29.37
CA SER A 254 -10.83 -5.47 29.78
C SER A 254 -10.38 -4.56 30.94
N SER A 255 -11.15 -3.51 31.26
CA SER A 255 -10.90 -2.63 32.43
C SER A 255 -11.70 -3.02 33.67
N SER A 256 -12.60 -4.01 33.58
CA SER A 256 -13.47 -4.42 34.70
C SER A 256 -13.12 -5.76 35.33
N ASP A 257 -11.99 -6.39 34.95
CA ASP A 257 -11.62 -7.74 35.44
C ASP A 257 -10.27 -7.76 36.18
N PHE A 258 -10.07 -6.77 37.05
CA PHE A 258 -9.06 -6.82 38.12
C PHE A 258 -9.74 -6.65 39.48
N GLY A 259 -10.73 -7.52 39.73
CA GLY A 259 -11.31 -7.71 41.05
C GLY A 259 -10.49 -8.71 41.85
N SER A 260 -9.92 -8.25 42.98
CA SER A 260 -9.67 -8.98 44.22
C SER A 260 -9.34 -10.48 44.13
N PHE A 261 -8.08 -10.82 44.41
CA PHE A 261 -7.78 -12.06 45.11
C PHE A 261 -6.87 -11.74 46.30
N ASP A 262 -7.48 -11.82 47.49
CA ASP A 262 -6.79 -11.96 48.77
C ASP A 262 -6.11 -13.33 48.83
N PHE A 263 -4.83 -13.35 49.20
CA PHE A 263 -4.20 -14.31 50.13
C PHE A 263 -2.95 -13.67 50.74
#